data_AF-A0A7S3TXW6-F1
#
_entry.id   AF-A0A7S3TXW6-F1
#
_cell.length_a   1.000
_cell.length_b   1.000
_cell.length_c   1.000
_cell.angle_alpha   90.00
_cell.angle_beta   90.00
_cell.angle_gamma   90.00
#
_symmetry.space_group_name_H-M   'P 1'
#
loop_
_entity.id
_entity.type
_entity.pdbx_description
1 polymer ?
#
loop_
_entity_poly.entity_id
_entity_poly.type
_entity_poly.pdbx_seq_one_letter_code
_entity_poly.pdbx_strand_id
1 'polypeptide(L)'
;RKPARGRADAAAARRGRRGRGGGADPAALVRWAAEPRRAAAPWSPASHSLFPAAAREYAVTVMRIGYQIALSPPDDAEARPDWSALSDVWREHVLPHAVAR
;
A
#
# COMPACT_ATOMS: atom_id res chain seq x y z
N ARG A 1 32.69 -60.32 -17.23
CA ARG A 1 32.28 -59.40 -16.14
C ARG A 1 31.45 -58.25 -16.75
N LYS A 2 30.19 -58.11 -16.32
CA LYS A 2 29.17 -57.12 -16.75
C LYS A 2 29.51 -55.69 -16.25
N PRO A 3 28.87 -54.64 -16.79
CA PRO A 3 29.37 -53.25 -16.83
C PRO A 3 28.92 -52.36 -15.66
N ALA A 4 29.70 -51.33 -15.33
CA ALA A 4 29.31 -50.25 -14.44
C ALA A 4 28.64 -49.12 -15.24
N ARG A 5 27.32 -49.27 -15.45
CA ARG A 5 26.42 -48.25 -16.00
C ARG A 5 25.53 -47.79 -14.84
N GLY A 6 25.83 -46.64 -14.25
CA GLY A 6 25.08 -46.21 -13.07
C GLY A 6 25.66 -44.98 -12.37
N ARG A 7 25.73 -43.85 -13.05
CA ARG A 7 25.85 -42.54 -12.35
C ARG A 7 25.43 -41.31 -13.15
N ALA A 8 25.03 -41.44 -14.42
CA ALA A 8 24.66 -40.29 -15.25
C ALA A 8 23.14 -39.96 -15.25
N ASP A 9 22.26 -40.89 -14.85
CA ASP A 9 20.80 -40.71 -15.01
C ASP A 9 20.11 -39.96 -13.85
N ALA A 10 20.79 -39.67 -12.75
CA ALA A 10 20.17 -39.05 -11.58
C ALA A 10 20.13 -37.50 -11.63
N ALA A 11 20.91 -36.86 -12.52
CA ALA A 11 21.01 -35.40 -12.61
C ALA A 11 20.04 -34.78 -13.63
N ALA A 12 19.52 -35.57 -14.58
CA ALA A 12 18.58 -35.10 -15.62
C ALA A 12 17.13 -35.03 -15.12
N ALA A 13 16.76 -35.79 -14.08
CA ALA A 13 15.37 -35.85 -13.59
C ALA A 13 14.94 -34.65 -12.70
N ARG A 14 15.86 -33.75 -12.33
CA ARG A 14 15.56 -32.59 -11.46
C ARG A 14 15.34 -31.27 -12.21
N ARG A 15 15.39 -31.26 -13.55
CA ARG A 15 15.18 -30.06 -14.40
C ARG A 15 13.85 -30.05 -15.17
N GLY A 16 12.91 -30.95 -14.85
CA GLY A 16 11.61 -31.02 -15.53
C GLY A 16 10.46 -30.24 -14.88
N ARG A 17 10.72 -29.46 -13.82
CA ARG A 17 9.65 -28.84 -13.01
C ARG A 17 9.73 -27.33 -12.86
N ARG A 18 10.28 -26.63 -13.86
CA ARG A 18 10.17 -25.18 -13.98
C ARG A 18 9.41 -24.82 -15.24
N GLY A 19 8.24 -24.20 -15.03
CA GLY A 19 7.66 -23.28 -15.99
C GLY A 19 6.76 -23.90 -17.07
N ARG A 20 5.74 -24.68 -16.69
CA ARG A 20 4.46 -24.49 -17.40
C ARG A 20 3.87 -23.20 -16.84
N GLY A 21 4.09 -22.10 -17.55
CA GLY A 21 3.27 -20.90 -17.39
C GLY A 21 1.84 -21.28 -17.71
N GLY A 22 1.13 -21.80 -16.73
CA GLY A 22 -0.32 -21.82 -16.76
C GLY A 22 -0.73 -20.35 -16.74
N GLY A 23 -1.19 -19.85 -17.88
CA GLY A 23 -1.88 -18.56 -17.91
C GLY A 23 -2.94 -18.62 -16.82
N ALA A 24 -2.85 -17.70 -15.85
CA ALA A 24 -3.80 -17.65 -14.77
C ALA A 24 -5.19 -17.61 -15.42
N ASP A 25 -6.00 -18.65 -15.14
CA ASP A 25 -7.34 -18.71 -15.68
C ASP A 25 -8.05 -17.40 -15.28
N PRO A 26 -8.46 -16.57 -16.25
CA PRO A 26 -9.10 -15.30 -15.94
C PRO A 26 -10.36 -15.50 -15.10
N ALA A 27 -11.05 -16.64 -15.24
CA ALA A 27 -12.18 -16.98 -14.39
C ALA A 27 -11.74 -17.28 -12.95
N ALA A 28 -10.61 -17.97 -12.76
CA ALA A 28 -10.03 -18.19 -11.44
C ALA A 28 -9.61 -16.88 -10.76
N LEU A 29 -9.03 -15.93 -11.51
CA LEU A 29 -8.69 -14.59 -11.00
C LEU A 29 -9.92 -13.78 -10.59
N VAL A 30 -10.96 -13.78 -11.42
CA VAL A 30 -12.23 -13.11 -11.10
C VAL A 30 -12.88 -13.73 -9.86
N ARG A 31 -12.86 -15.06 -9.73
CA ARG A 31 -13.36 -15.75 -8.52
C ARG A 31 -12.54 -15.42 -7.28
N TRP A 32 -11.21 -15.38 -7.40
CA TRP A 32 -10.30 -15.00 -6.32
C TRP A 32 -10.50 -13.55 -5.88
N ALA A 33 -10.78 -12.63 -6.80
CA ALA A 33 -11.08 -11.24 -6.49
C ALA A 33 -12.50 -11.04 -5.93
N ALA A 34 -13.44 -11.91 -6.29
CA ALA A 34 -14.83 -11.83 -5.84
C ALA A 34 -15.03 -12.31 -4.39
N GLU A 35 -14.27 -13.30 -3.92
CA GLU A 35 -14.42 -13.87 -2.57
C GLU A 35 -14.19 -12.83 -1.46
N PRO A 36 -13.08 -12.06 -1.43
CA PRO A 36 -12.85 -11.03 -0.41
C PRO A 36 -13.88 -9.91 -0.50
N ARG A 37 -14.35 -9.59 -1.70
CA ARG A 37 -15.35 -8.52 -1.93
C ARG A 37 -16.72 -8.91 -1.40
N ARG A 38 -17.12 -10.18 -1.51
CA ARG A 38 -18.35 -10.71 -0.89
C ARG A 38 -18.22 -10.81 0.62
N ALA A 39 -17.09 -11.32 1.10
CA ALA A 39 -16.82 -11.40 2.55
C ALA A 39 -16.80 -10.01 3.21
N ALA A 40 -16.29 -9.00 2.51
CA ALA A 40 -16.27 -7.62 2.97
C ALA A 40 -17.58 -6.84 2.71
N ALA A 41 -18.57 -7.42 2.01
CA ALA A 41 -19.79 -6.71 1.64
C ALA A 41 -20.53 -6.07 2.83
N PRO A 42 -20.68 -6.73 4.00
CA PRO A 42 -21.32 -6.12 5.17
C PRO A 42 -20.49 -4.99 5.81
N TRP A 43 -19.20 -4.88 5.48
CA TRP A 43 -18.24 -3.88 5.97
C TRP A 43 -17.78 -2.94 4.85
N SER A 44 -18.50 -2.94 3.72
CA SER A 44 -18.19 -2.08 2.59
C SER A 44 -18.48 -0.62 2.92
N PRO A 45 -17.89 0.37 2.24
CA PRO A 45 -18.24 1.78 2.43
C PRO A 45 -19.74 2.08 2.24
N ALA A 46 -20.48 1.21 1.53
CA ALA A 46 -21.92 1.32 1.32
C ALA A 46 -22.76 0.72 2.47
N SER A 47 -22.21 -0.23 3.24
CA SER A 47 -22.89 -0.93 4.33
C SER A 47 -22.33 -0.58 5.72
N HIS A 48 -21.12 -0.01 5.77
CA HIS A 48 -20.41 0.37 6.97
C HIS A 48 -19.54 1.60 6.70
N SER A 49 -19.96 2.76 7.20
CA SER A 49 -19.16 3.98 7.13
C SER A 49 -18.12 3.98 8.25
N LEU A 50 -17.02 3.22 8.09
CA LEU A 50 -15.88 3.28 9.03
C LEU A 50 -15.37 4.73 9.17
N PHE A 51 -15.50 5.53 8.10
CA PHE A 51 -15.34 6.98 8.11
C PHE A 51 -16.36 7.61 7.15
N PRO A 52 -17.23 8.54 7.61
CA PRO A 52 -18.10 9.33 6.74
C PRO A 52 -17.33 10.06 5.63
N ALA A 53 -17.97 10.35 4.49
CA ALA A 53 -17.31 11.00 3.35
C ALA A 53 -16.63 12.32 3.73
N ALA A 54 -17.33 13.17 4.49
CA ALA A 54 -16.78 14.42 5.01
C ALA A 54 -15.54 14.21 5.90
N ALA A 55 -15.53 13.18 6.75
CA ALA A 55 -14.37 12.87 7.59
C ALA A 55 -13.14 12.45 6.75
N ARG A 56 -13.35 11.74 5.65
CA ARG A 56 -12.28 11.35 4.72
C ARG A 56 -11.72 12.55 3.97
N GLU A 57 -12.59 13.42 3.46
CA GLU A 57 -12.19 14.65 2.76
C GLU A 57 -11.40 15.59 3.68
N TYR A 58 -11.85 15.70 4.93
CA TYR A 58 -11.15 16.45 5.97
C TYR A 58 -9.76 15.84 6.26
N ALA A 59 -9.66 14.53 6.46
CA ALA A 59 -8.38 13.86 6.70
C ALA A 59 -7.38 14.04 5.53
N VAL A 60 -7.85 13.95 4.27
CA VAL A 60 -7.01 14.19 3.09
C VAL A 60 -6.51 15.64 3.06
N THR A 61 -7.36 16.59 3.43
CA THR A 61 -7.00 18.01 3.48
C THR A 61 -5.92 18.28 4.53
N VAL A 62 -6.10 17.77 5.75
CA VAL A 62 -5.11 17.88 6.85
C VAL A 62 -3.76 17.27 6.43
N MET A 63 -3.78 16.09 5.82
CA MET A 63 -2.57 15.42 5.33
C MET A 63 -1.84 16.25 4.26
N ARG A 64 -2.56 16.83 3.29
CA ARG A 64 -1.97 17.63 2.21
C ARG A 64 -1.33 18.92 2.72
N ILE A 65 -1.91 19.55 3.73
CA ILE A 65 -1.34 20.74 4.36
C ILE A 65 -0.06 20.36 5.11
N GLY A 66 -0.10 19.31 5.94
CA GLY A 66 1.08 18.82 6.65
C GLY A 66 2.22 18.41 5.70
N TYR A 67 1.89 17.80 4.56
CA TYR A 67 2.85 17.45 3.52
C TYR A 67 3.53 18.68 2.90
N GLN A 68 2.76 19.74 2.59
CA GLN A 68 3.31 20.99 2.09
C GLN A 68 4.21 21.66 3.14
N ILE A 69 3.81 21.66 4.41
CA ILE A 69 4.61 22.17 5.53
C ILE A 69 5.92 21.37 5.67
N ALA A 70 5.89 20.05 5.45
CA ALA A 70 7.08 19.21 5.58
C ALA A 70 8.10 19.38 4.42
N LEU A 71 7.66 19.78 3.23
CA LEU A 71 8.47 19.71 2.01
C LEU A 71 9.04 21.02 1.48
N SER A 72 8.79 22.18 2.09
CA SER A 72 9.29 23.44 1.50
C SER A 72 9.62 24.54 2.50
N PRO A 73 10.90 24.78 2.85
CA PRO A 73 11.35 26.17 2.88
C PRO A 73 11.38 26.71 1.43
N PRO A 74 10.90 27.93 1.12
CA PRO A 74 11.14 28.52 -0.19
C PRO A 74 12.64 28.71 -0.42
N ASP A 75 13.09 28.60 -1.69
CA ASP A 75 14.49 28.76 -2.10
C ASP A 75 15.10 30.12 -1.65
N ASP A 76 14.25 31.10 -1.34
CA ASP A 76 14.61 32.44 -0.86
C ASP A 76 14.30 32.57 0.65
N ALA A 77 15.07 31.87 1.49
CA ALA A 77 14.90 31.83 2.95
C ALA A 77 15.13 33.18 3.68
N GLU A 78 15.46 34.25 2.96
CA GLU A 78 15.77 35.56 3.54
C GLU A 78 14.54 36.43 3.85
N ALA A 79 13.34 36.08 3.36
CA ALA A 79 12.18 36.98 3.41
C ALA A 79 10.91 36.47 4.10
N ARG A 80 10.87 35.25 4.66
CA ARG A 80 9.60 34.67 5.17
C ARG A 80 9.73 33.86 6.46
N PRO A 81 8.64 33.75 7.25
CA PRO A 81 8.64 33.27 8.63
C PRO A 81 9.42 31.97 8.77
N ASP A 82 10.15 31.86 9.88
CA ASP A 82 10.93 30.70 10.24
C ASP A 82 10.08 29.44 10.05
N TRP A 83 10.39 28.70 8.98
CA TRP A 83 9.59 27.56 8.55
C TRP A 83 9.56 26.47 9.64
N SER A 84 10.59 26.45 10.50
CA SER A 84 10.61 25.61 11.69
C SER A 84 9.48 26.00 12.66
N ALA A 85 9.27 27.29 12.92
CA ALA A 85 8.18 27.78 13.76
C ALA A 85 6.80 27.43 13.18
N LEU A 86 6.63 27.47 11.86
CA LEU A 86 5.37 27.01 11.23
C LEU A 86 5.15 25.51 11.41
N SER A 87 6.21 24.71 11.27
CA SER A 87 6.17 23.26 11.53
C SER A 87 5.85 22.94 12.98
N ASP A 88 6.40 23.71 13.93
CA ASP A 88 6.14 23.57 15.36
C ASP A 88 4.68 23.93 15.68
N VAL A 89 4.19 25.09 15.23
CA VAL A 89 2.78 25.49 15.41
C VAL A 89 1.82 24.45 14.83
N TRP A 90 2.13 23.91 13.65
CA TRP A 90 1.32 22.85 13.05
C TRP A 90 1.27 21.58 13.92
N ARG A 91 2.41 21.14 14.45
CA ARG A 91 2.52 19.94 15.28
C ARG A 91 1.91 20.10 16.67
N GLU A 92 2.10 21.25 17.30
CA GLU A 92 1.76 21.49 18.70
C GLU A 92 0.34 22.03 18.88
N HIS A 93 -0.18 22.76 17.89
CA HIS A 93 -1.47 23.45 18.02
C HIS A 93 -2.50 22.99 16.99
N VAL A 94 -2.12 22.65 15.76
CA VAL A 94 -3.12 22.31 14.72
C VAL A 94 -3.45 20.82 14.72
N LEU A 95 -2.44 19.95 14.64
CA LEU A 95 -2.61 18.50 14.59
C LEU A 95 -3.44 17.92 15.76
N PRO A 96 -3.23 18.33 17.03
CA PRO A 96 -4.00 17.78 18.15
C PRO A 96 -5.51 18.04 18.05
N HIS A 97 -5.92 19.16 17.45
CA HIS A 97 -7.33 19.48 17.23
C HIS A 97 -7.88 18.87 15.94
N ALA A 98 -7.04 18.74 14.91
CA ALA A 98 -7.43 18.14 13.63
C ALA A 98 -7.61 16.61 13.68
N VAL A 99 -6.97 15.94 14.66
CA VAL A 99 -7.03 14.47 14.82
C VAL A 99 -7.88 14.06 16.03
N ALA A 100 -8.50 15.03 16.71
CA ALA A 100 -9.40 14.74 17.83
C ALA A 100 -10.58 13.87 17.37
N ARG A 101 -10.87 12.82 18.16
CA ARG A 101 -11.82 11.75 17.87
C ARG A 101 -13.27 12.14 18.14
#